data_AF-A0A232EI06-F1
#
_entry.id   AF-A0A232EI06-F1
#
_cell.length_a   1.000
_cell.length_b   1.000
_cell.length_c   1.000
_cell.angle_alpha   90.00
_cell.angle_beta   90.00
_cell.angle_gamma   90.00
#
_symmetry.space_group_name_H-M   'P 1'
#
loop_
_entity.id
_entity.type
_entity.pdbx_description
1 polymer ?
#
loop_
_entity_poly.entity_id
_entity_poly.type
_entity_poly.pdbx_seq_one_letter_code
_entity_poly.pdbx_strand_id
1 'polypeptide(L)'
;MGDSLDSVVDSATETQNSSIVDFSTFSNYLRKAVCVLHPDEDAVPCAFNIALEDKNNQEYVRKFLSDPQVWALHIQRISNKEIE
;
A
#
# COMPACT_ATOMS: atom_id res chain seq x y z
N MET A 1 -18.51 -48.64 -0.96
CA MET A 1 -18.19 -47.75 -2.10
C MET A 1 -17.72 -46.46 -1.45
N GLY A 2 -16.42 -46.20 -1.24
CA GLY A 2 -15.34 -46.40 -2.20
C GLY A 2 -15.61 -45.50 -3.41
N ASP A 3 -15.31 -44.21 -3.30
CA ASP A 3 -14.23 -43.58 -4.08
C ASP A 3 -14.28 -42.04 -3.96
N SER A 4 -13.08 -41.52 -3.78
CA SER A 4 -12.52 -40.18 -3.80
C SER A 4 -13.35 -39.03 -4.40
N LEU A 5 -13.49 -37.96 -3.61
CA LEU A 5 -13.42 -36.60 -4.15
C LEU A 5 -12.03 -36.05 -3.85
N ASP A 6 -11.03 -36.60 -4.52
CA ASP A 6 -9.80 -35.87 -4.81
C ASP A 6 -10.16 -34.77 -5.82
N SER A 7 -10.87 -33.74 -5.35
CA SER A 7 -10.77 -32.42 -5.97
C SER A 7 -9.63 -31.67 -5.29
N VAL A 8 -8.45 -32.30 -5.24
CA VAL A 8 -7.19 -31.58 -5.40
C VAL A 8 -7.11 -31.19 -6.88
N VAL A 9 -8.08 -30.40 -7.34
CA VAL A 9 -7.85 -29.55 -8.50
C VAL A 9 -7.06 -28.41 -7.91
N ASP A 10 -5.76 -28.67 -7.82
CA ASP A 10 -4.70 -27.71 -8.07
C ASP A 10 -5.23 -26.28 -8.06
N SER A 11 -5.42 -25.73 -6.85
CA SER A 11 -5.13 -24.32 -6.64
C SER A 11 -3.62 -24.19 -6.82
N ALA A 12 -3.14 -24.47 -8.05
CA ALA A 12 -2.02 -23.79 -8.60
C ALA A 12 -2.40 -22.34 -8.40
N THR A 13 -1.90 -21.81 -7.29
CA THR A 13 -1.55 -20.44 -7.14
C THR A 13 -0.75 -20.17 -8.39
N GLU A 14 -1.45 -19.77 -9.47
CA GLU A 14 -0.82 -19.14 -10.60
C GLU A 14 -0.05 -18.03 -9.92
N THR A 15 1.24 -18.30 -9.76
CA THR A 15 2.17 -17.39 -9.16
C THR A 15 2.24 -16.34 -10.24
N GLN A 16 1.30 -15.39 -10.18
CA GLN A 16 1.26 -14.26 -11.06
C GLN A 16 2.57 -13.58 -10.74
N ASN A 17 3.53 -13.75 -11.67
CA ASN A 17 4.84 -13.12 -11.65
C ASN A 17 4.62 -11.63 -11.89
N SER A 18 3.93 -10.98 -10.96
CA SER A 18 3.72 -9.56 -10.91
C SER A 18 5.01 -8.99 -10.34
N SER A 19 5.72 -8.21 -11.16
CA SER A 19 6.88 -7.46 -10.68
C SER A 19 6.46 -6.65 -9.46
N ILE A 20 6.96 -7.01 -8.27
CA ILE A 20 6.71 -6.28 -7.05
C ILE A 20 7.28 -4.87 -7.25
N VAL A 21 6.42 -3.86 -7.20
CA VAL A 21 6.84 -2.46 -7.28
C VAL A 21 7.71 -2.16 -6.07
N ASP A 22 8.86 -1.53 -6.26
CA ASP A 22 9.70 -1.17 -5.13
C ASP A 22 9.08 -0.03 -4.31
N PHE A 23 9.49 0.05 -3.04
CA PHE A 23 9.02 1.09 -2.13
C PHE A 23 9.22 2.50 -2.70
N SER A 24 10.34 2.74 -3.39
CA SER A 24 10.70 4.04 -3.97
C SER A 24 9.70 4.48 -5.04
N THR A 25 9.39 3.59 -5.98
CA THR A 25 8.44 3.84 -7.08
C THR A 25 7.05 4.07 -6.52
N PHE A 26 6.59 3.22 -5.58
CA PHE A 26 5.29 3.39 -4.97
C PHE A 26 5.18 4.67 -4.15
N SER A 27 6.21 5.05 -3.41
CA SER A 27 6.26 6.32 -2.66
C SER A 27 6.17 7.53 -3.59
N ASN A 28 6.87 7.49 -4.74
CA ASN A 28 6.78 8.54 -5.75
C ASN A 28 5.39 8.62 -6.38
N TYR A 29 4.73 7.48 -6.59
CA TYR A 29 3.34 7.44 -7.01
C TYR A 29 2.43 8.11 -5.97
N LEU A 30 2.57 7.77 -4.69
CA LEU A 30 1.75 8.36 -3.63
C LEU A 30 1.93 9.88 -3.52
N ARG A 31 3.17 10.40 -3.67
CA ARG A 31 3.43 11.85 -3.71
C ARG A 31 2.63 12.55 -4.81
N LYS A 32 2.58 11.98 -6.00
CA LYS A 32 1.77 12.51 -7.11
C LYS A 32 0.27 12.39 -6.81
N ALA A 33 -0.16 11.26 -6.28
CA ALA A 33 -1.56 11.00 -5.95
C ALA A 33 -2.09 12.00 -4.90
N VAL A 34 -1.30 12.33 -3.86
CA VAL A 34 -1.68 13.31 -2.84
C VAL A 34 -1.92 14.70 -3.45
N CYS A 35 -1.06 15.17 -4.36
CA CYS A 35 -1.27 16.44 -5.06
C CYS A 35 -2.53 16.44 -5.94
N VAL A 36 -2.89 15.31 -6.55
CA VAL A 36 -4.12 15.19 -7.35
C VAL A 36 -5.37 15.19 -6.46
N LEU A 37 -5.31 14.53 -5.29
CA LEU A 37 -6.42 14.46 -4.35
C LEU A 37 -6.63 15.75 -3.55
N HIS A 38 -5.59 16.58 -3.43
CA HIS A 38 -5.59 17.86 -2.74
C HIS A 38 -5.03 18.96 -3.65
N PRO A 39 -5.81 19.40 -4.67
CA PRO A 39 -5.34 20.37 -5.66
C PRO A 39 -5.05 21.75 -5.09
N ASP A 40 -5.56 22.07 -3.90
CA ASP A 40 -5.30 23.33 -3.19
C ASP A 40 -3.87 23.41 -2.63
N GLU A 41 -3.14 22.29 -2.62
CA GLU A 41 -1.74 22.25 -2.19
C GLU A 41 -0.82 22.20 -3.42
N ASP A 42 -0.15 23.32 -3.71
CA ASP A 42 0.78 23.49 -4.85
C ASP A 42 1.98 22.51 -4.83
N ALA A 43 2.18 21.80 -3.71
CA ALA A 43 3.26 20.84 -3.51
C ALA A 43 2.81 19.71 -2.57
N VAL A 44 3.61 18.64 -2.51
CA VAL A 44 3.40 17.53 -1.58
C VAL A 44 3.50 18.06 -0.13
N PRO A 45 2.48 17.84 0.74
CA PRO A 45 2.54 18.31 2.11
C PRO A 45 3.76 17.76 2.86
N CYS A 46 4.45 18.61 3.63
CA CYS A 46 5.64 18.24 4.40
C CYS A 46 5.35 17.07 5.37
N ALA A 47 4.19 17.11 6.04
CA ALA A 47 3.74 16.04 6.93
C ALA A 47 3.64 14.68 6.22
N PHE A 48 3.28 14.68 4.93
CA PHE A 48 3.23 13.45 4.14
C PHE A 48 4.62 12.89 3.85
N ASN A 49 5.59 13.74 3.51
CA ASN A 49 6.99 13.29 3.33
C ASN A 49 7.59 12.73 4.63
N ILE A 50 7.35 13.42 5.76
CA ILE A 50 7.78 12.92 7.08
C ILE A 50 7.14 11.56 7.38
N ALA A 51 5.85 11.39 7.09
CA ALA A 51 5.17 10.11 7.27
C ALA A 51 5.77 9.00 6.39
N LEU A 52 6.23 9.29 5.17
CA LEU A 52 6.90 8.32 4.29
C LEU A 52 8.33 7.96 4.77
N GLU A 53 8.97 8.83 5.54
CA GLU A 53 10.29 8.59 6.13
C GLU A 53 10.23 7.73 7.41
N ASP A 54 9.06 7.66 8.07
CA ASP A 54 8.85 6.82 9.24
C ASP A 54 9.06 5.33 8.92
N LYS A 55 9.92 4.67 9.71
CA LYS A 55 10.31 3.27 9.46
C LYS A 55 9.14 2.29 9.52
N ASN A 56 8.16 2.52 10.40
CA ASN A 56 7.00 1.65 10.50
C ASN A 56 6.11 1.82 9.28
N ASN A 57 5.91 3.05 8.81
CA ASN A 57 5.14 3.30 7.59
C ASN A 57 5.80 2.68 6.36
N GLN A 58 7.13 2.72 6.26
CA GLN A 58 7.85 2.02 5.19
C GLN A 58 7.63 0.50 5.25
N GLU A 59 7.64 -0.08 6.44
CA GLU A 59 7.34 -1.50 6.66
C GLU A 59 5.91 -1.83 6.20
N TYR A 60 4.92 -1.00 6.55
CA TYR A 60 3.53 -1.19 6.14
C TYR A 60 3.36 -1.11 4.63
N VAL A 61 4.02 -0.17 3.97
CA VAL A 61 4.02 -0.08 2.50
C VAL A 61 4.68 -1.31 1.88
N ARG A 62 5.84 -1.74 2.38
CA ARG A 62 6.50 -2.95 1.86
C ARG A 62 5.60 -4.18 2.01
N LYS A 63 4.98 -4.36 3.18
CA LYS A 63 4.01 -5.44 3.41
C LYS A 63 2.84 -5.37 2.45
N PHE A 64 2.24 -4.19 2.25
CA PHE A 64 1.16 -4.00 1.27
C PHE A 64 1.58 -4.41 -0.15
N LEU A 65 2.84 -4.18 -0.54
CA LEU A 65 3.34 -4.52 -1.88
C LEU A 65 3.74 -5.99 -2.02
N SER A 66 4.17 -6.65 -0.95
CA SER A 66 4.74 -8.00 -1.01
C SER A 66 3.87 -9.11 -0.42
N ASP A 67 2.96 -8.79 0.50
CA ASP A 67 2.11 -9.74 1.20
C ASP A 67 0.70 -9.75 0.58
N PRO A 68 0.32 -10.83 -0.13
CA PRO A 68 -1.00 -10.94 -0.76
C PRO A 68 -2.18 -10.87 0.23
N GLN A 69 -1.95 -11.08 1.52
CA GLN A 69 -2.99 -10.98 2.54
C GLN A 69 -3.30 -9.53 2.94
N VAL A 70 -2.41 -8.59 2.60
CA VAL A 70 -2.58 -7.16 2.89
C VAL A 70 -3.26 -6.48 1.69
N TRP A 71 -4.58 -6.41 1.75
CA TRP A 71 -5.41 -5.92 0.63
C TRP A 71 -5.61 -4.40 0.61
N ALA A 72 -5.25 -3.69 1.68
CA ALA A 72 -5.42 -2.25 1.79
C ALA A 72 -4.31 -1.57 2.59
N LEU A 73 -3.96 -0.37 2.16
CA LEU A 73 -3.08 0.57 2.86
C LEU A 73 -3.86 1.87 3.08
N HIS A 74 -3.96 2.31 4.34
CA HIS A 74 -4.61 3.57 4.68
C HIS A 74 -3.59 4.67 4.91
N ILE A 75 -3.79 5.81 4.24
CA ILE A 75 -3.03 7.04 4.46
C ILE A 75 -4.00 8.05 5.03
N GLN A 76 -3.80 8.42 6.29
CA GLN A 76 -4.69 9.33 7.00
C GLN A 76 -3.98 10.66 7.24
N ARG A 77 -4.58 11.73 6.71
CA ARG A 77 -4.23 13.09 7.08
C ARG A 77 -5.08 13.50 8.28
N ILE A 78 -4.43 13.91 9.36
CA ILE A 78 -5.09 14.44 10.56
C ILE A 78 -4.76 15.92 10.66
N SER A 79 -5.80 16.75 10.71
CA SER A 79 -5.67 18.18 10.96
C SER A 79 -6.17 18.45 12.37
N ASN A 80 -5.27 18.88 13.26
CA ASN A 80 -5.67 19.34 14.58
C ASN A 80 -5.95 20.84 14.49
N LYS A 81 -7.11 21.29 14.98
CA LYS A 81 -7.25 22.70 15.35
C LYS A 81 -6.37 22.88 16.58
N GLU A 82 -5.35 23.71 16.50
CA GLU A 82 -4.72 24.20 17.72
C GLU A 82 -5.81 24.90 18.52
N ILE A 83 -6.14 24.35 19.68
CA ILE A 83 -7.00 25.02 20.64
C ILE A 83 -6.07 26.04 21.31
N GLU A 84 -6.11 27.28 20.81
CA GLU A 84 -5.49 28.44 21.46
C GLU A 84 -6.23 28.78 22.76
#